data_AF-A0A662UTU5-F1
#
_entry.id   AF-A0A662UTU5-F1
#
_cell.length_a   1.000
_cell.length_b   1.000
_cell.length_c   1.000
_cell.angle_alpha   90.00
_cell.angle_beta   90.00
_cell.angle_gamma   90.00
#
_symmetry.space_group_name_H-M   'P 1'
#
loop_
_entity.id
_entity.type
_entity.pdbx_description
1 polymer ?
#
loop_
_entity_poly.entity_id
_entity_poly.type
_entity_poly.pdbx_seq_one_letter_code
_entity_poly.pdbx_strand_id
1 'polypeptide(L)'
;RFLELASGSTRVHIKDLLVKRLREKGLNPNSFEYFIKWFDYGMPPHAGWGMGLGRLALMLTGARNIREVTLFPRDKKRLTP
;
A
#
# COMPACT_ATOMS: atom_id res chain seq x y z
N ARG A 1 21.17 -9.37 -3.93
CA ARG A 1 20.33 -8.39 -4.64
C ARG A 1 19.35 -7.84 -3.61
N PHE A 2 19.45 -6.56 -3.24
CA PHE A 2 18.58 -5.99 -2.22
C PHE A 2 17.31 -5.47 -2.90
N LEU A 3 16.20 -6.20 -2.77
CA LEU A 3 14.88 -5.82 -3.26
C LEU A 3 13.96 -5.66 -2.05
N GLU A 4 13.24 -4.55 -1.97
CA GLU A 4 12.23 -4.36 -0.93
C GLU A 4 11.05 -5.33 -1.15
N LEU A 5 10.91 -6.26 -0.21
CA LEU A 5 9.85 -7.28 -0.22
C LEU A 5 8.57 -6.80 0.48
N ALA A 6 8.76 -6.15 1.63
CA ALA A 6 7.69 -5.74 2.50
C ALA A 6 7.98 -4.37 3.09
N SER A 7 6.92 -3.59 3.30
CA SER A 7 6.99 -2.30 3.97
C SER A 7 5.88 -2.24 5.02
N GLY A 8 6.20 -1.69 6.18
CA GLY A 8 5.29 -1.60 7.30
C GLY A 8 5.48 -0.32 8.08
N SER A 9 4.42 0.10 8.77
CA SER A 9 4.46 1.29 9.61
C SER A 9 3.22 1.37 10.49
N THR A 10 3.35 2.07 11.60
CA THR A 10 2.22 2.53 12.41
C THR A 10 1.40 3.57 11.65
N ARG A 11 0.08 3.51 11.80
CA ARG A 11 -0.83 4.48 11.18
C ARG A 11 -1.23 5.55 12.18
N VAL A 12 -1.48 6.74 11.65
CA VAL A 12 -2.06 7.83 12.44
C VAL A 12 -3.50 7.45 12.75
N HIS A 13 -3.82 7.30 14.02
CA HIS A 13 -5.18 6.99 14.52
C HIS A 13 -5.89 8.24 15.05
N ILE A 14 -5.21 9.40 15.12
CA ILE A 14 -5.77 10.68 15.56
C ILE A 14 -6.23 11.48 14.33
N LYS A 15 -7.51 11.83 14.27
CA LYS A 15 -8.13 12.51 13.12
C LYS A 15 -7.43 13.83 12.75
N ASP A 16 -7.23 14.72 13.72
CA ASP A 16 -6.65 16.05 13.46
C ASP A 16 -5.22 15.95 12.92
N LEU A 17 -4.44 15.02 13.47
CA LEU A 17 -3.09 14.75 13.00
C LEU A 17 -3.10 14.19 11.57
N LEU A 18 -4.04 13.31 11.23
CA LEU A 18 -4.19 12.78 9.87
C LEU A 18 -4.55 13.91 8.89
N VAL A 19 -5.52 14.76 9.23
CA VAL A 19 -5.94 15.90 8.40
C VAL A 19 -4.79 16.88 8.19
N LYS A 20 -4.03 17.19 9.25
CA LYS A 20 -2.82 18.03 9.16
C LYS A 20 -1.80 17.43 8.19
N ARG A 21 -1.49 16.13 8.31
CA ARG A 21 -0.54 15.42 7.43
C ARG A 21 -1.01 15.35 5.97
N LEU A 22 -2.31 15.24 5.73
CA LEU A 22 -2.87 15.30 4.37
C LEU A 22 -2.60 16.67 3.74
N ARG A 23 -2.88 17.75 4.48
CA ARG A 23 -2.63 19.13 4.02
C ARG A 23 -1.14 19.41 3.78
N GLU A 24 -0.26 18.95 4.67
CA GLU A 24 1.21 19.07 4.52
C GLU A 24 1.72 18.36 3.24
N LYS A 25 1.05 17.29 2.82
CA LYS A 25 1.35 16.57 1.57
C LYS A 25 0.65 17.15 0.34
N GLY A 26 -0.05 18.29 0.47
CA GLY A 26 -0.78 18.92 -0.62
C GLY A 26 -2.05 18.17 -1.05
N LEU A 27 -2.58 17.28 -0.20
CA LEU A 27 -3.80 16.52 -0.49
C LEU A 27 -5.03 17.23 0.08
N ASN A 28 -6.14 17.20 -0.66
CA ASN A 28 -7.42 17.73 -0.20
C ASN A 28 -8.09 16.73 0.77
N PRO A 29 -8.29 17.08 2.06
CA PRO A 29 -8.95 16.18 3.01
C PRO A 29 -10.36 15.76 2.61
N ASN A 30 -11.08 16.60 1.85
CA ASN A 30 -12.46 16.30 1.43
C ASN A 30 -12.51 15.11 0.46
N SER A 31 -11.44 14.85 -0.31
CA SER A 31 -11.34 13.66 -1.16
C SER A 31 -11.29 12.35 -0.36
N PHE A 32 -11.02 12.42 0.95
CA PHE A 32 -10.90 11.27 1.85
C PHE A 32 -11.99 11.27 2.93
N GLU A 33 -13.05 12.08 2.77
CA GLU A 33 -14.10 12.24 3.78
C GLU A 33 -14.67 10.90 4.26
N TYR A 34 -14.96 9.99 3.34
CA TYR A 34 -15.44 8.64 3.65
C TYR A 34 -14.50 7.88 4.60
N PHE A 35 -13.18 7.98 4.39
CA PHE A 35 -12.20 7.31 5.23
C PHE A 35 -12.01 8.02 6.58
N ILE A 36 -11.98 9.35 6.57
CA ILE A 36 -11.75 10.17 7.76
C ILE A 36 -12.92 10.05 8.75
N LYS A 37 -14.16 9.88 8.26
CA LYS A 37 -15.35 9.72 9.10
C LYS A 37 -15.23 8.56 10.10
N TRP A 38 -14.51 7.50 9.76
CA TRP A 38 -14.32 6.35 10.67
C TRP A 38 -13.56 6.72 11.95
N PHE A 39 -12.76 7.78 11.93
CA PHE A 39 -12.00 8.23 13.09
C PHE A 39 -12.90 8.86 14.17
N ASP A 40 -14.09 9.34 13.80
CA ASP A 40 -15.07 9.91 14.73
C ASP A 40 -15.72 8.84 15.62
N TYR A 41 -15.62 7.56 15.25
CA TYR A 41 -16.16 6.43 16.01
C TYR A 41 -15.12 5.77 16.93
N GLY A 42 -13.94 6.37 17.08
CA GLY A 42 -12.87 5.84 17.93
C GLY A 42 -11.96 4.84 17.18
N MET A 43 -10.99 5.37 16.43
CA MET A 43 -9.98 4.56 15.75
C MET A 43 -8.89 4.09 16.73
N PRO A 44 -8.70 2.78 16.96
CA PRO A 44 -7.64 2.31 17.85
C PRO A 44 -6.25 2.54 17.25
N PRO A 45 -5.18 2.62 18.08
CA PRO A 45 -3.81 2.56 17.59
C PRO A 45 -3.59 1.28 16.79
N HIS A 46 -3.15 1.41 15.54
CA HIS A 46 -2.96 0.28 14.64
C HIS A 46 -1.69 0.43 13.81
N ALA A 47 -1.12 -0.71 13.44
CA ALA A 47 0.03 -0.83 12.56
C ALA A 47 -0.19 -1.99 11.61
N GLY A 48 0.57 -2.01 10.52
CA GLY A 48 0.50 -3.10 9.57
C GLY A 48 1.65 -3.04 8.59
N TRP A 49 1.75 -4.10 7.82
CA TRP A 49 2.73 -4.24 6.75
C TRP A 49 2.07 -4.89 5.54
N GLY A 50 2.63 -4.64 4.37
CA GLY A 50 2.21 -5.25 3.12
C GLY A 50 3.39 -5.91 2.44
N MET A 51 3.16 -7.05 1.81
CA MET A 51 4.16 -7.78 1.04
C MET A 51 3.57 -8.20 -0.30
N GLY A 52 4.34 -7.98 -1.36
CA GLY A 52 3.94 -8.41 -2.70
C GLY A 52 4.23 -9.89 -2.92
N LEU A 53 3.19 -10.72 -3.07
CA LEU A 53 3.34 -12.16 -3.33
C LEU A 53 4.23 -12.44 -4.55
N GLY A 54 4.05 -11.70 -5.66
CA GLY A 54 4.90 -11.85 -6.85
C GLY A 54 6.38 -11.50 -6.60
N ARG A 55 6.66 -10.53 -5.73
CA ARG A 55 8.05 -10.19 -5.34
C ARG A 55 8.65 -11.26 -4.43
N LEU A 56 7.86 -11.81 -3.50
CA LEU A 56 8.27 -12.94 -2.68
C LEU A 56 8.62 -14.15 -3.57
N ALA A 57 7.74 -14.51 -4.49
CA ALA A 57 7.97 -15.60 -5.44
C ALA A 57 9.23 -15.37 -6.28
N LEU A 58 9.44 -14.15 -6.78
CA LEU A 58 10.64 -13.78 -7.53
C LEU A 58 11.93 -13.96 -6.70
N MET A 59 11.89 -13.61 -5.42
CA MET A 59 13.03 -13.83 -4.53
C MET A 59 13.28 -15.30 -4.23
N LEU A 60 12.22 -16.10 -4.05
CA LEU A 60 12.32 -17.53 -3.76
C LEU A 60 12.81 -18.34 -4.97
N THR A 61 12.39 -17.99 -6.18
CA THR A 61 12.75 -18.72 -7.41
C THR A 61 14.03 -18.23 -8.07
N GLY A 62 14.52 -17.05 -7.70
CA GLY A 62 15.66 -16.41 -8.38
C GLY A 62 15.33 -15.90 -9.79
N ALA A 63 14.04 -15.85 -10.15
CA ALA A 63 13.56 -15.33 -11.43
C ALA A 63 14.06 -13.89 -11.66
N ARG A 64 14.30 -13.53 -12.92
CA ARG A 64 14.80 -12.19 -13.26
C ARG A 64 13.67 -11.20 -13.56
N ASN A 65 12.49 -11.70 -13.87
CA ASN A 65 11.31 -10.89 -14.20
C ASN A 65 10.07 -11.35 -13.42
N ILE A 66 9.30 -10.41 -12.87
CA ILE A 66 8.07 -10.72 -12.11
C ILE A 66 7.00 -11.41 -12.96
N ARG A 67 7.05 -11.23 -14.29
CA ARG A 67 6.16 -11.92 -15.23
C ARG A 67 6.39 -13.44 -15.25
N GLU A 68 7.59 -13.91 -14.93
CA GLU A 68 7.93 -15.34 -14.89
C GLU A 68 7.25 -16.06 -13.71
N VAL A 69 6.89 -15.32 -12.67
CA VAL A 69 6.22 -15.84 -11.46
C VAL A 69 4.75 -15.41 -11.38
N THR A 70 4.19 -14.85 -12.46
CA THR A 70 2.80 -14.42 -12.54
C THR A 70 2.07 -15.19 -13.63
N LEU A 71 0.99 -15.90 -13.29
CA LEU A 71 0.28 -16.78 -14.24
C LEU A 71 -0.28 -16.03 -15.45
N PHE A 72 -0.97 -14.90 -15.20
CA PHE A 72 -1.48 -13.99 -16.23
C PHE A 72 -0.95 -12.58 -15.99
N PRO A 73 0.25 -12.25 -16.51
CA PRO A 73 0.87 -10.96 -16.23
C PRO A 73 0.05 -9.80 -16.79
N ARG A 74 -0.25 -8.80 -15.95
CA ARG A 74 -0.92 -7.56 -16.34
C ARG A 74 0.04 -6.39 -16.28
N ASP A 75 0.09 -5.61 -17.35
CA ASP A 75 0.83 -4.36 -17.42
C ASP A 75 0.12 -3.35 -18.34
N LYS A 76 0.69 -2.16 -18.51
CA LYS A 76 0.10 -1.10 -19.35
C LYS A 76 -0.09 -1.51 -20.82
N LYS A 77 0.64 -2.52 -21.31
CA LYS A 77 0.62 -2.99 -22.70
C LYS A 77 -0.11 -4.34 -22.87
N ARG A 78 -0.26 -5.13 -21.80
CA ARG A 78 -0.89 -6.45 -21.82
C ARG A 78 -2.14 -6.48 -20.95
N LEU A 79 -3.29 -6.53 -21.61
CA LEU A 79 -4.62 -6.59 -21.00
C LEU A 79 -5.35 -7.93 -21.25
N THR A 80 -4.77 -8.84 -22.03
CA THR A 80 -5.36 -10.14 -22.33
C THR A 80 -4.31 -11.27 -22.32
N PRO A 81 -4.72 -12.50 -21.93
CA PRO A 81 -5.84 -12.77 -21.03
C PRO A 81 -5.65 -12.16 -19.64
#